data_AF-A0A9X1PK87-F1
#
_entry.id   AF-A0A9X1PK87-F1
#
_cell.length_a   1.000
_cell.length_b   1.000
_cell.length_c   1.000
_cell.angle_alpha   90.00
_cell.angle_beta   90.00
_cell.angle_gamma   90.00
#
_symmetry.space_group_name_H-M   'P 1'
#
loop_
_entity.id
_entity.type
_entity.pdbx_description
1 polymer ?
#
loop_
_entity_poly.entity_id
_entity_poly.type
_entity_poly.pdbx_seq_one_letter_code
_entity_poly.pdbx_strand_id
1 'polypeptide(L)'
;MDLQLNPALDLNYIEQVYGDDPVILHMIFDAFLSDSVPRWQSLHNALHTEDMKESASIVHGLKPSFTMAGLTWIRPKVEVLEKAIKENETPESLMDMYQKISAELNELLPIIEHESERLKLIQVE
;
A
#
# COMPACT_ATOMS: atom_id res chain seq x y z
N MET A 1 21.29 -12.11 7.19
CA MET A 1 20.50 -13.25 7.66
C MET A 1 19.32 -13.20 6.74
N ASP A 2 19.19 -14.16 5.82
CA ASP A 2 18.15 -14.09 4.80
C ASP A 2 16.79 -14.03 5.53
N LEU A 3 16.09 -12.91 5.37
CA LEU A 3 14.86 -12.64 6.10
C LEU A 3 13.72 -13.58 5.67
N GLN A 4 13.82 -14.25 4.53
CA GLN A 4 12.80 -15.18 4.00
C GLN A 4 11.38 -14.59 4.07
N LEU A 5 11.22 -13.40 3.51
CA LEU A 5 9.92 -12.73 3.41
C LEU A 5 9.00 -13.47 2.43
N ASN A 6 7.68 -13.29 2.60
CA ASN A 6 6.68 -13.87 1.70
C ASN A 6 6.90 -13.45 0.23
N PRO A 7 6.93 -14.40 -0.73
CA PRO A 7 7.15 -14.12 -2.16
C PRO A 7 5.99 -13.38 -2.83
N ALA A 8 4.86 -13.19 -2.13
CA ALA A 8 3.79 -12.30 -2.55
C ALA A 8 4.15 -10.81 -2.41
N LEU A 9 5.38 -10.46 -1.97
CA LEU A 9 5.95 -9.12 -1.96
C LEU A 9 7.09 -9.04 -2.99
N ASP A 10 7.43 -7.84 -3.45
CA ASP A 10 8.60 -7.62 -4.31
C ASP A 10 9.89 -7.71 -3.50
N LEU A 11 10.37 -8.95 -3.34
CA LEU A 11 11.57 -9.25 -2.55
C LEU A 11 12.83 -8.61 -3.15
N ASN A 12 12.92 -8.51 -4.48
CA ASN A 12 14.06 -7.88 -5.14
C ASN A 12 14.11 -6.38 -4.80
N TYR A 13 12.96 -5.69 -4.85
CA TYR A 13 12.89 -4.29 -4.46
C TYR A 13 13.24 -4.10 -2.98
N ILE A 14 12.66 -4.92 -2.10
CA ILE A 14 12.91 -4.86 -0.66
C ILE A 14 14.39 -5.06 -0.34
N GLU A 15 15.02 -6.10 -0.88
CA GLU A 15 16.44 -6.38 -0.68
C GLU A 15 17.31 -5.25 -1.23
N GLN A 16 16.99 -4.72 -2.41
CA GLN A 16 17.73 -3.63 -3.02
C GLN A 16 17.68 -2.33 -2.19
N VAL A 17 16.55 -2.03 -1.55
CA VAL A 17 16.34 -0.75 -0.85
C VAL A 17 16.69 -0.83 0.62
N TYR A 18 16.37 -1.95 1.28
CA TYR A 18 16.48 -2.11 2.73
C TYR A 18 17.51 -3.16 3.14
N GLY A 19 17.94 -4.03 2.20
CA GLY A 19 18.81 -5.17 2.50
C GLY A 19 18.16 -6.15 3.47
N ASP A 20 18.99 -6.75 4.33
CA ASP A 20 18.59 -7.69 5.39
C ASP A 20 18.32 -6.98 6.73
N ASP A 21 17.80 -5.74 6.74
CA ASP A 21 17.53 -5.01 7.99
C ASP A 21 16.08 -5.23 8.49
N PRO A 22 15.87 -6.12 9.48
CA PRO A 22 14.53 -6.40 10.00
C PRO A 22 13.93 -5.22 10.78
N VAL A 23 14.75 -4.31 11.29
CA VAL A 23 14.29 -3.12 12.02
C VAL A 23 13.64 -2.15 11.05
N ILE A 24 14.34 -1.85 9.95
CA ILE A 24 13.83 -0.97 8.91
C ILE A 24 12.56 -1.56 8.28
N LEU A 25 12.57 -2.83 7.93
CA LEU A 25 11.42 -3.46 7.27
C LEU A 25 10.17 -3.50 8.16
N HIS A 26 10.32 -3.82 9.44
CA HIS A 26 9.21 -3.72 10.38
C HIS A 26 8.66 -2.31 10.45
N MET A 27 9.50 -1.28 10.56
CA MET A 27 9.04 0.12 10.60
C MET A 27 8.25 0.49 9.33
N ILE A 28 8.67 0.01 8.17
CA ILE A 28 7.98 0.25 6.90
C ILE A 28 6.62 -0.46 6.88
N PHE A 29 6.55 -1.74 7.25
CA PHE A 29 5.27 -2.47 7.29
C PHE A 29 4.32 -1.92 8.35
N ASP A 30 4.83 -1.59 9.54
CA ASP A 30 4.04 -0.98 10.62
C ASP A 30 3.48 0.38 10.20
N ALA A 31 4.28 1.26 9.58
CA ALA A 31 3.81 2.53 9.05
C ALA A 31 2.79 2.35 7.90
N PHE A 32 2.99 1.35 7.05
CA PHE A 32 2.04 1.04 5.99
C PHE A 32 0.69 0.61 6.58
N LEU A 33 0.69 -0.31 7.54
CA LEU A 33 -0.52 -0.82 8.19
C LEU A 33 -1.24 0.24 9.04
N SER A 34 -0.49 1.07 9.76
CA SER A 34 -1.05 2.03 10.73
C SER A 34 -1.44 3.39 10.15
N ASP A 35 -0.81 3.85 9.06
CA ASP A 35 -1.12 5.14 8.42
C ASP A 35 -1.66 4.96 6.99
N SER A 36 -0.98 4.15 6.17
CA SER A 36 -1.32 4.06 4.74
C SER A 36 -2.63 3.32 4.48
N VAL A 37 -2.89 2.23 5.21
CA VAL A 37 -4.14 1.46 5.07
C VAL A 37 -5.38 2.26 5.51
N PRO A 38 -5.41 2.93 6.68
CA PRO A 38 -6.54 3.78 7.07
C PRO A 38 -6.78 4.93 6.08
N ARG A 39 -5.73 5.57 5.56
CA ARG A 39 -5.85 6.57 4.49
C ARG A 39 -6.40 5.98 3.20
N TRP A 40 -5.99 4.77 2.82
CA TRP A 40 -6.57 4.08 1.67
C TRP A 40 -8.06 3.78 1.88
N GLN A 41 -8.47 3.43 3.10
CA GLN A 41 -9.89 3.24 3.43
C GLN A 41 -10.67 4.56 3.39
N SER A 42 -10.08 5.68 3.82
CA SER A 42 -10.75 6.99 3.74
C SER A 42 -10.99 7.46 2.30
N LEU A 43 -10.21 6.96 1.32
CA LEU A 43 -10.43 7.21 -0.10
C LEU A 43 -11.83 6.75 -0.57
N HIS A 44 -12.34 5.64 -0.02
CA HIS A 44 -13.70 5.18 -0.34
C HIS A 44 -14.74 6.27 -0.07
N ASN A 45 -14.63 6.92 1.10
CA ASN A 45 -15.57 7.97 1.47
C ASN A 45 -15.38 9.22 0.60
N ALA A 46 -14.13 9.64 0.35
CA ALA A 46 -13.85 10.78 -0.52
C ALA A 46 -14.39 10.59 -1.95
N LEU A 47 -14.25 9.39 -2.51
CA LEU A 47 -14.83 9.03 -3.81
C LEU A 47 -16.36 9.01 -3.75
N HIS A 48 -16.94 8.46 -2.68
CA HIS A 48 -18.39 8.38 -2.51
C HIS A 48 -19.05 9.76 -2.34
N THR A 49 -18.40 10.70 -1.65
CA THR A 49 -18.85 12.08 -1.50
C THR A 49 -18.42 12.99 -2.65
N GLU A 50 -17.83 12.42 -3.70
CA GLU A 50 -17.33 13.12 -4.88
C GLU A 50 -16.29 14.22 -4.57
N ASP A 51 -15.55 14.12 -3.45
CA ASP A 51 -14.46 15.03 -3.13
C ASP A 51 -13.20 14.63 -3.94
N MET A 52 -13.16 15.06 -5.20
CA MET A 52 -12.06 14.76 -6.12
C MET A 52 -10.73 15.35 -5.65
N LYS A 53 -10.76 16.46 -4.91
CA LYS A 53 -9.55 17.12 -4.40
C LYS A 53 -8.93 16.28 -3.28
N GLU A 54 -9.75 15.84 -2.33
CA GLU A 54 -9.32 14.94 -1.26
C GLU A 54 -8.89 13.59 -1.84
N SER A 55 -9.67 13.02 -2.75
CA SER A 55 -9.35 11.75 -3.41
C SER A 55 -8.00 11.78 -4.11
N ALA A 56 -7.72 12.83 -4.89
CA ALA A 56 -6.43 13.01 -5.56
C ALA A 56 -5.29 13.18 -4.54
N SER A 57 -5.51 13.92 -3.45
CA SER A 57 -4.52 14.13 -2.38
C SER A 57 -4.16 12.82 -1.67
N ILE A 58 -5.15 12.00 -1.31
CA ILE A 58 -4.96 10.71 -0.67
C ILE A 58 -4.13 9.79 -1.57
N VAL A 59 -4.56 9.60 -2.82
CA VAL A 59 -3.88 8.73 -3.78
C VAL A 59 -2.46 9.24 -4.06
N HIS A 60 -2.28 10.57 -4.18
CA HIS A 60 -0.96 11.17 -4.37
C HIS A 60 0.01 10.81 -3.25
N GLY A 61 -0.42 10.96 -2.00
CA GLY A 61 0.39 10.70 -0.82
C GLY A 61 0.69 9.22 -0.57
N LEU A 62 -0.21 8.31 -0.99
CA LEU A 62 -0.06 6.87 -0.72
C LEU A 62 0.82 6.12 -1.74
N LYS A 63 1.00 6.65 -2.95
CA LYS A 63 1.86 6.03 -3.99
C LYS A 63 3.23 5.52 -3.49
N PRO A 64 4.04 6.33 -2.78
CA PRO A 64 5.32 5.84 -2.28
C PRO A 64 5.15 4.68 -1.30
N SER A 65 4.14 4.72 -0.42
CA SER A 65 3.90 3.70 0.60
C SER A 65 3.70 2.30 0.03
N PHE A 66 2.96 2.17 -1.08
CA PHE A 66 2.81 0.87 -1.76
C PHE A 66 4.16 0.32 -2.25
N THR A 67 5.01 1.18 -2.80
CA THR A 67 6.32 0.77 -3.29
C THR A 67 7.20 0.32 -2.13
N MET A 68 7.25 1.14 -1.06
CA MET A 68 8.04 0.87 0.13
C MET A 68 7.65 -0.44 0.81
N ALA A 69 6.36 -0.76 0.86
CA ALA A 69 5.85 -2.02 1.40
C ALA A 69 6.07 -3.25 0.48
N GLY A 70 6.80 -3.09 -0.64
CA GLY A 70 7.03 -4.18 -1.60
C GLY A 70 5.85 -4.47 -2.52
N LEU A 71 4.83 -3.60 -2.59
CA LEU A 71 3.66 -3.71 -3.45
C LEU A 71 3.86 -2.97 -4.77
N THR A 72 4.99 -3.23 -5.45
CA THR A 72 5.44 -2.48 -6.63
C THR A 72 4.46 -2.56 -7.80
N TRP A 73 3.67 -3.63 -7.91
CA TRP A 73 2.61 -3.79 -8.91
C TRP A 73 1.29 -3.10 -8.56
N ILE A 74 1.04 -2.76 -7.30
CA ILE A 74 -0.15 -1.98 -6.89
C ILE A 74 0.07 -0.50 -7.20
N ARG A 75 1.29 0.01 -6.99
CA ARG A 75 1.68 1.39 -7.28
C ARG A 75 1.20 1.91 -8.66
N PRO A 76 1.44 1.24 -9.80
CA PRO A 76 0.95 1.73 -11.10
C PRO A 76 -0.57 1.76 -11.21
N LYS A 77 -1.30 0.85 -10.54
CA LYS A 77 -2.78 0.89 -10.51
C LYS A 77 -3.29 2.11 -9.76
N VAL A 78 -2.61 2.46 -8.66
CA VAL A 78 -2.86 3.67 -7.88
C VAL A 78 -2.53 4.93 -8.68
N GLU A 79 -1.47 4.93 -9.50
CA GLU A 79 -1.17 6.02 -10.46
C GLU A 79 -2.27 6.19 -11.52
N VAL A 80 -2.81 5.08 -12.04
CA VAL A 80 -3.95 5.12 -12.99
C VAL A 80 -5.19 5.70 -12.32
N LEU A 81 -5.51 5.29 -11.08
CA LEU A 81 -6.61 5.85 -10.32
C LEU A 81 -6.43 7.36 -10.07
N GLU A 82 -5.23 7.80 -9.69
CA GLU A 82 -4.93 9.23 -9.50
C GLU A 82 -5.21 10.03 -10.77
N LYS A 83 -4.79 9.48 -11.92
CA LYS A 83 -5.01 10.11 -13.22
C LYS A 83 -6.49 10.20 -13.54
N ALA A 84 -7.25 9.11 -13.34
CA ALA A 84 -8.69 9.07 -13.55
C ALA A 84 -9.42 10.12 -12.70
N ILE A 85 -9.04 10.27 -11.41
CA ILE A 85 -9.59 11.31 -10.53
C ILE A 85 -9.32 12.71 -11.09
N LYS A 86 -8.08 12.98 -11.55
CA LYS A 86 -7.69 14.28 -12.11
C LYS A 86 -8.36 14.60 -13.45
N GLU A 87 -8.72 13.58 -14.21
CA GLU A 87 -9.42 13.70 -15.49
C GLU A 87 -10.95 13.80 -15.32
N ASN A 88 -11.45 13.82 -14.08
CA ASN A 88 -12.88 13.81 -13.74
C ASN A 88 -13.64 12.64 -14.38
N GLU A 89 -13.06 11.45 -14.32
CA GLU A 89 -13.77 10.22 -14.64
C GLU A 89 -15.04 10.06 -13.78
N THR A 90 -15.97 9.24 -14.27
CA THR A 90 -17.26 9.06 -13.58
C THR A 90 -17.07 8.46 -12.17
N PRO A 91 -17.87 8.85 -11.16
CA PRO A 91 -17.76 8.30 -9.81
C PRO A 91 -17.86 6.77 -9.77
N GLU A 92 -18.68 6.18 -10.64
CA GLU A 92 -18.84 4.73 -10.81
C GLU A 92 -17.53 4.06 -11.28
N SER A 93 -16.86 4.64 -12.28
CA SER A 93 -15.57 4.17 -12.79
C SER A 93 -14.47 4.27 -11.72
N LEU A 94 -14.42 5.39 -11.01
CA LEU A 94 -13.46 5.60 -9.92
C LEU A 94 -13.66 4.60 -8.78
N MET A 95 -14.91 4.35 -8.40
CA MET A 95 -15.25 3.38 -7.37
C MET A 95 -14.91 1.94 -7.79
N ASP A 96 -15.17 1.56 -9.04
CA ASP A 96 -14.79 0.24 -9.58
C ASP A 96 -13.26 0.05 -9.57
N MET A 97 -12.50 1.07 -9.97
CA MET A 97 -11.03 1.05 -9.88
C MET A 97 -10.55 0.90 -8.43
N TYR A 98 -11.13 1.67 -7.51
CA TYR A 98 -10.84 1.59 -6.08
C TYR A 98 -11.12 0.18 -5.52
N GLN A 99 -12.28 -0.39 -5.85
CA GLN A 99 -12.68 -1.72 -5.38
C GLN A 99 -11.76 -2.82 -5.90
N LYS A 100 -11.34 -2.76 -7.17
CA LYS A 100 -10.38 -3.70 -7.75
C LYS A 100 -9.04 -3.68 -7.03
N ILE A 101 -8.49 -2.48 -6.81
CA ILE A 101 -7.23 -2.33 -6.06
C ILE A 101 -7.41 -2.79 -4.62
N SER A 102 -8.54 -2.46 -3.98
CA SER A 102 -8.81 -2.85 -2.59
C SER A 102 -8.98 -4.36 -2.42
N ALA A 103 -9.56 -5.05 -3.40
CA ALA A 103 -9.67 -6.50 -3.38
C ALA A 103 -8.29 -7.17 -3.35
N GLU A 104 -7.38 -6.73 -4.22
CA GLU A 104 -5.99 -7.22 -4.22
C GLU A 104 -5.26 -6.84 -2.93
N LEU A 105 -5.44 -5.62 -2.44
CA LEU A 105 -4.83 -5.19 -1.19
C LEU A 105 -5.30 -6.05 -0.02
N ASN A 106 -6.58 -6.38 0.06
CA ASN A 106 -7.14 -7.22 1.14
C ASN A 106 -6.56 -8.64 1.17
N GLU A 107 -6.08 -9.18 0.04
CA GLU A 107 -5.36 -10.47 0.00
C GLU A 107 -3.93 -10.34 0.53
N LEU A 108 -3.32 -9.16 0.38
CA LEU A 108 -1.92 -8.89 0.74
C LEU A 108 -1.76 -8.35 2.18
N LEU A 109 -2.78 -7.70 2.74
CA LEU A 109 -2.72 -7.14 4.09
C LEU A 109 -2.40 -8.18 5.18
N PRO A 110 -3.02 -9.38 5.20
CA PRO A 110 -2.67 -10.39 6.19
C PRO A 110 -1.22 -10.87 6.07
N ILE A 111 -0.65 -10.83 4.86
CA ILE A 111 0.74 -11.20 4.61
C ILE A 111 1.68 -10.13 5.21
N ILE A 112 1.39 -8.85 4.95
CA ILE A 112 2.19 -7.74 5.49
C ILE A 112 2.10 -7.70 7.02
N GLU A 113 0.91 -7.94 7.58
CA GLU A 113 0.70 -8.03 9.03
C GLU A 113 1.54 -9.15 9.63
N HIS A 114 1.47 -10.36 9.07
CA HIS A 114 2.27 -11.49 9.53
C HIS A 114 3.77 -11.25 9.45
N GLU A 115 4.26 -10.68 8.35
CA GLU A 115 5.69 -10.34 8.22
C GLU A 115 6.11 -9.26 9.21
N SER A 116 5.28 -8.24 9.42
CA SER A 116 5.55 -7.19 10.41
C SER A 116 5.67 -7.76 11.83
N GLU A 117 4.74 -8.64 12.23
CA GLU A 117 4.79 -9.30 13.53
C GLU A 117 6.03 -10.19 13.68
N ARG A 118 6.38 -10.96 12.65
CA ARG A 118 7.57 -11.81 12.65
C ARG A 118 8.86 -10.99 12.79
N LEU A 119 8.98 -9.91 12.02
CA LEU A 119 10.14 -9.02 12.07
C LEU A 119 10.26 -8.31 13.42
N LYS A 120 9.15 -7.93 14.04
CA LYS A 120 9.13 -7.33 15.38
C LYS A 120 9.74 -8.24 16.44
N LEU A 121 9.49 -9.56 16.37
CA LEU A 121 10.04 -10.53 17.32
C LEU A 121 11.57 -10.65 17.20
N ILE A 122 12.10 -10.58 15.97
CA ILE A 122 13.55 -10.66 15.70
C ILE A 122 14.32 -9.48 16.33
N GLN A 123 13.68 -8.33 16.54
CA GLN A 123 14.31 -7.14 17.13
C GLN A 123 14.48 -7.21 18.65
N VAL A 124 13.77 -8.13 19.29
CA VAL A 124 13.71 -8.24 20.76
C VAL A 124 14.74 -9.27 21.28
N GLU A 125 15.39 -10.01 20.37
CA GLU A 125 16.51 -10.93 20.64
C GLU A 125 17.87 -10.23 20.52
#